data_AF-U6DGY4-F1
#
_entry.id   AF-U6DGY4-F1
#
_cell.length_a   1.000
_cell.length_b   1.000
_cell.length_c   1.000
_cell.angle_alpha   90.00
_cell.angle_beta   90.00
_cell.angle_gamma   90.00
#
_symmetry.space_group_name_H-M   'P 1'
#
loop_
_entity.id
_entity.type
_entity.pdbx_description
1 polymer ?
#
loop_
_entity_poly.entity_id
_entity_poly.type
_entity_poly.pdbx_seq_one_letter_code
_entity_poly.pdbx_strand_id
1 'polypeptide(L)'
;MRVAVAGCCHGELDKIYETLALAERRGPGPIDLLLCCGDFQAVRNEADLRCMAVPPKYRHMQTFYRYYSGEKKAPVLTIFIGGNHEASNHLQELPYGGWVAPNIYYLGLAGVVKYRGIRIGGISGIFKSHDYRKGHFECPPYNPATIRSIYHVRNIEVYKLKQLKQPMDIFLSHDWPRKIYHYGNKQQLLKTKSFFRQEVENNTLGSPAASELLEHFKPTYWFSAHLHVKFAALMQHQAKDKGQAAKATKFLALDKCLPHRDFLQVIEIEHDPSAPEYLEYDIEWLTVLRATDDLINVTERLWNMPENNGLHTRWDYSATEEAMNKVLEILNHDLKVPCNFSITAACYDPSRPQTQMQLVHRINPQTTEFCAQLGITDMNVRLQRAKEEHHLCGEYEQQDDVESNDSGEDRSEYNTDTSALSSINPDEIMLDEEEEDE
;
A
#
# COMPACT_ATOMS: atom_id res chain seq x y z
N MET A 1 13.83 20.63 0.03
CA MET A 1 13.96 19.60 -1.01
C MET A 1 12.77 19.67 -1.94
N ARG A 2 12.96 19.32 -3.21
CA ARG A 2 11.91 19.27 -4.22
C ARG A 2 11.38 17.85 -4.32
N VAL A 3 10.11 17.67 -3.99
CA VAL A 3 9.43 16.37 -3.98
C VAL A 3 8.42 16.35 -5.11
N ALA A 4 8.53 15.38 -6.00
CA ALA A 4 7.49 15.06 -6.95
C ALA A 4 6.51 14.07 -6.32
N VAL A 5 5.22 14.31 -6.51
CA VAL A 5 4.15 13.41 -6.12
C VAL A 5 3.46 12.94 -7.39
N ALA A 6 3.26 11.64 -7.53
CA ALA A 6 2.52 11.02 -8.62
C ALA A 6 1.27 10.30 -8.09
N GLY A 7 0.18 10.40 -8.85
CA GLY A 7 -1.06 9.64 -8.63
C GLY A 7 -0.90 8.17 -9.01
N CYS A 8 -1.86 7.62 -9.76
CA CYS A 8 -1.79 6.23 -10.25
C CYS A 8 -0.77 6.11 -11.39
N CYS A 9 0.20 5.21 -11.25
CA CYS A 9 1.29 5.09 -12.23
C CYS A 9 0.95 4.15 -13.40
N HIS A 10 0.20 3.07 -13.16
CA HIS A 10 -0.13 1.99 -14.10
C HIS A 10 1.08 1.52 -14.93
N GLY A 11 2.26 1.42 -14.30
CA GLY A 11 3.49 0.92 -14.93
C GLY A 11 4.20 1.91 -15.87
N GLU A 12 3.69 3.13 -16.04
CA GLU A 12 4.20 4.16 -16.94
C GLU A 12 5.44 4.91 -16.39
N LEU A 13 6.37 4.18 -15.78
CA LEU A 13 7.54 4.75 -15.11
C LEU A 13 8.43 5.55 -16.04
N ASP A 14 8.60 5.10 -17.29
CA ASP A 14 9.35 5.85 -18.29
C ASP A 14 8.75 7.25 -18.52
N LYS A 15 7.43 7.36 -18.69
CA LYS A 15 6.74 8.65 -18.87
C LYS A 15 6.85 9.53 -17.63
N ILE A 16 6.75 8.94 -16.43
CA ILE A 16 6.91 9.67 -15.17
C ILE A 16 8.32 10.25 -15.09
N TYR A 17 9.37 9.45 -15.27
CA TYR A 17 10.75 9.93 -15.19
C TYR A 17 11.11 10.93 -16.30
N GLU A 18 10.59 10.76 -17.51
CA GLU A 18 10.74 11.75 -18.59
C GLU A 18 10.08 13.10 -18.23
N THR A 19 8.91 13.04 -17.59
CA THR A 19 8.20 14.22 -17.08
C THR A 19 8.99 14.91 -15.97
N LEU A 20 9.60 14.14 -15.06
CA LEU A 20 10.49 14.69 -14.03
C LEU A 20 11.68 15.41 -14.66
N ALA A 21 12.35 14.78 -15.63
CA ALA A 21 13.48 15.40 -16.33
C ALA A 21 13.07 16.68 -17.06
N LEU A 22 11.85 16.75 -17.60
CA LEU A 22 11.31 17.99 -18.17
C LEU A 22 11.05 19.06 -17.10
N ALA A 23 10.49 18.66 -15.95
CA ALA A 23 10.23 19.55 -14.82
C ALA A 23 11.52 20.08 -14.16
N GLU A 24 12.61 19.32 -14.19
CA GLU A 24 13.94 19.77 -13.77
C GLU A 24 14.50 20.81 -14.75
N ARG A 25 14.45 20.54 -16.06
CA ARG A 25 14.92 21.49 -17.08
C ARG A 25 14.18 22.82 -17.07
N ARG A 26 12.89 22.81 -16.72
CA ARG A 26 12.04 24.01 -16.68
C ARG A 26 11.96 24.66 -15.29
N GLY A 27 12.38 23.93 -14.25
CA GLY A 27 12.21 24.32 -12.86
C GLY A 27 13.50 24.83 -12.21
N PRO A 28 13.46 25.11 -10.90
CA PRO A 28 14.57 25.71 -10.16
C PRO A 28 15.74 24.75 -9.86
N GLY A 29 15.71 23.48 -10.29
CA GLY A 29 16.79 22.54 -9.99
C GLY A 29 16.44 21.06 -10.20
N PRO A 30 17.17 20.14 -9.56
CA PRO A 30 16.86 18.71 -9.55
C PRO A 30 15.67 18.38 -8.65
N ILE A 31 15.09 17.21 -8.84
CA ILE A 31 14.06 16.63 -7.97
C ILE A 31 14.75 15.62 -7.05
N ASP A 32 14.52 15.74 -5.76
CA ASP A 32 15.23 14.95 -4.74
C ASP A 32 14.52 13.61 -4.46
N LEU A 33 13.19 13.59 -4.59
CA LEU A 33 12.35 12.45 -4.21
C LEU A 33 11.10 12.38 -5.08
N LEU A 34 10.73 11.17 -5.50
CA LEU A 34 9.44 10.84 -6.09
C LEU A 34 8.61 10.01 -5.10
N LEU A 35 7.37 10.44 -4.83
CA LEU A 35 6.37 9.72 -4.04
C LEU A 35 5.24 9.24 -4.95
N CYS A 36 5.03 7.94 -5.06
CA CYS A 36 3.93 7.36 -5.85
C CYS A 36 2.84 6.82 -4.94
N CYS A 37 1.60 7.28 -5.15
CA CYS A 37 0.47 7.00 -4.26
C CYS A 37 -0.28 5.70 -4.61
N GLY A 38 0.36 4.71 -5.23
CA GLY A 38 -0.25 3.43 -5.60
C GLY A 38 -0.47 3.23 -7.09
N ASP A 39 -1.06 2.08 -7.41
CA ASP A 39 -1.13 1.51 -8.75
C ASP A 39 0.22 1.64 -9.47
N PHE A 40 1.29 1.26 -8.75
CA PHE A 40 2.66 1.38 -9.23
C PHE A 40 2.94 0.36 -10.34
N GLN A 41 2.37 -0.84 -10.20
CA GLN A 41 2.47 -1.95 -11.14
C GLN A 41 3.91 -2.45 -11.29
N ALA A 42 4.50 -2.90 -10.18
CA ALA A 42 5.85 -3.47 -10.11
C ALA A 42 5.96 -4.87 -10.75
N VAL A 43 5.54 -5.04 -12.02
CA VAL A 43 5.47 -6.32 -12.72
C VAL A 43 6.84 -6.71 -13.29
N ARG A 44 7.40 -7.84 -12.83
CA ARG A 44 8.72 -8.33 -13.29
C ARG A 44 8.63 -9.22 -14.53
N ASN A 45 7.51 -9.91 -14.70
CA ASN A 45 7.28 -10.95 -15.72
C ASN A 45 5.77 -11.32 -15.83
N GLU A 46 5.45 -12.30 -16.67
CA GLU A 46 4.08 -12.71 -17.00
C GLU A 46 3.37 -13.49 -15.89
N ALA A 47 4.10 -14.04 -14.90
CA ALA A 47 3.47 -14.57 -13.69
C ALA A 47 2.90 -13.42 -12.86
N ASP A 48 3.72 -12.40 -12.59
CA ASP A 48 3.29 -11.21 -11.87
C ASP A 48 2.11 -10.52 -12.56
N LEU A 49 2.14 -10.42 -13.89
CA LEU A 49 1.06 -9.82 -14.67
C LEU A 49 -0.28 -10.55 -14.49
N ARG A 50 -0.25 -11.89 -14.31
CA ARG A 50 -1.46 -12.69 -14.05
C ARG A 50 -1.93 -12.64 -12.60
N CYS A 51 -1.10 -12.14 -11.70
CA CYS A 51 -1.45 -11.86 -10.30
C CYS A 51 -2.07 -10.48 -10.10
N MET A 52 -2.27 -9.69 -11.18
CA MET A 52 -3.01 -8.43 -11.11
C MET A 52 -4.52 -8.65 -11.18
N ALA A 53 -5.27 -7.96 -10.31
CA ALA A 53 -6.73 -7.87 -10.37
C ALA A 53 -7.22 -6.90 -11.44
N VAL A 54 -6.75 -7.10 -12.68
CA VAL A 54 -7.13 -6.34 -13.87
C VAL A 54 -7.73 -7.31 -14.88
N PRO A 55 -8.78 -6.96 -15.64
CA PRO A 55 -9.29 -7.82 -16.71
C PRO A 55 -8.17 -8.18 -17.71
N PRO A 56 -8.07 -9.45 -18.19
CA PRO A 56 -6.95 -9.89 -19.03
C PRO A 56 -6.64 -9.00 -20.24
N LYS A 57 -7.66 -8.39 -20.86
CA LYS A 57 -7.50 -7.48 -22.01
C LYS A 57 -6.74 -6.18 -21.71
N TYR A 58 -6.72 -5.74 -20.44
CA TYR A 58 -6.07 -4.50 -20.00
C TYR A 58 -4.74 -4.73 -19.28
N ARG A 59 -4.26 -5.98 -19.27
CA ARG A 59 -2.98 -6.33 -18.63
C ARG A 59 -1.83 -6.05 -19.58
N HIS A 60 -1.05 -5.02 -19.25
CA HIS A 60 0.15 -4.65 -20.01
C HIS A 60 1.40 -4.77 -19.14
N MET A 61 2.48 -5.33 -19.69
CA MET A 61 3.77 -5.47 -18.98
C MET A 61 4.39 -4.12 -18.59
N GLN A 62 4.11 -3.10 -19.40
CA GLN A 62 4.65 -1.75 -19.25
C GLN A 62 6.18 -1.74 -19.11
N THR A 63 6.75 -0.98 -18.17
CA THR A 63 8.20 -0.67 -18.19
C THR A 63 8.97 -1.09 -16.94
N PHE A 64 8.30 -1.51 -15.85
CA PHE A 64 8.97 -1.83 -14.58
C PHE A 64 10.03 -2.93 -14.70
N TYR A 65 9.79 -3.99 -15.49
CA TYR A 65 10.74 -5.10 -15.68
C TYR A 65 12.14 -4.64 -16.14
N ARG A 66 12.24 -3.50 -16.83
CA ARG A 66 13.52 -2.91 -17.27
C ARG A 66 14.33 -2.33 -16.10
N TYR A 67 13.64 -1.80 -15.10
CA TYR A 67 14.25 -1.31 -13.86
C TYR A 67 14.65 -2.48 -12.96
N TYR A 68 13.78 -3.50 -12.89
CA TYR A 68 14.05 -4.73 -12.15
C TYR A 68 15.27 -5.50 -12.66
N SER A 69 15.38 -5.65 -13.99
CA SER A 69 16.50 -6.35 -14.65
C SER A 69 17.81 -5.57 -14.65
N GLY A 70 17.78 -4.27 -14.33
CA GLY A 70 18.94 -3.39 -14.39
C GLY A 70 19.24 -2.82 -15.78
N GLU A 71 18.38 -3.05 -16.78
CA GLU A 71 18.46 -2.36 -18.08
C GLU A 71 18.33 -0.84 -17.91
N LYS A 72 17.48 -0.43 -16.97
CA LYS A 72 17.29 0.96 -16.55
C LYS A 72 17.53 1.12 -15.06
N LYS A 73 17.86 2.35 -14.65
CA LYS A 73 17.96 2.76 -13.25
C LYS A 73 17.05 3.96 -13.01
N ALA A 74 16.32 3.97 -11.90
CA ALA A 74 15.50 5.11 -11.53
C ALA A 74 16.40 6.35 -11.26
N PRO A 75 16.18 7.48 -11.94
CA PRO A 75 17.06 8.66 -11.86
C PRO A 75 16.95 9.41 -10.54
N VAL A 76 15.85 9.22 -9.81
CA VAL A 76 15.56 9.83 -8.51
C VAL A 76 15.12 8.73 -7.54
N LEU A 77 15.34 8.92 -6.24
CA LEU A 77 14.79 8.02 -5.23
C LEU A 77 13.26 8.01 -5.35
N THR A 78 12.70 6.83 -5.58
CA THR A 78 11.26 6.64 -5.73
C THR A 78 10.74 5.81 -4.57
N ILE A 79 9.84 6.38 -3.78
CA ILE A 79 9.13 5.67 -2.71
C ILE A 79 7.67 5.51 -3.13
N PHE A 80 7.12 4.31 -2.95
CA PHE A 80 5.72 4.05 -3.29
C PHE A 80 5.00 3.17 -2.27
N ILE A 81 3.68 3.31 -2.25
CA ILE A 81 2.73 2.39 -1.62
C ILE A 81 2.01 1.60 -2.71
N GLY A 82 1.36 0.49 -2.37
CA GLY A 82 0.53 -0.28 -3.30
C GLY A 82 -0.88 0.30 -3.46
N GLY A 83 -1.46 0.16 -4.66
CA GLY A 83 -2.88 0.37 -4.93
C GLY A 83 -3.65 -0.94 -5.13
N ASN A 84 -4.67 -0.93 -6.00
CA ASN A 84 -5.45 -2.11 -6.37
C ASN A 84 -4.99 -2.76 -7.70
N HIS A 85 -4.27 -2.04 -8.54
CA HIS A 85 -3.69 -2.55 -9.79
C HIS A 85 -2.20 -2.83 -9.62
N GLU A 86 -1.89 -3.88 -8.85
CA GLU A 86 -0.51 -4.25 -8.51
C GLU A 86 -0.15 -5.67 -8.92
N ALA A 87 1.15 -5.90 -9.12
CA ALA A 87 1.73 -7.22 -9.05
C ALA A 87 1.68 -7.71 -7.58
N SER A 88 0.50 -8.11 -7.11
CA SER A 88 0.25 -8.36 -5.68
C SER A 88 1.15 -9.44 -5.10
N ASN A 89 1.52 -10.45 -5.89
CA ASN A 89 2.48 -11.48 -5.49
C ASN A 89 3.89 -10.90 -5.25
N HIS A 90 4.34 -9.95 -6.08
CA HIS A 90 5.63 -9.30 -5.89
C HIS A 90 5.61 -8.36 -4.68
N LEU A 91 4.54 -7.59 -4.46
CA LEU A 91 4.45 -6.73 -3.28
C LEU A 91 4.28 -7.54 -1.98
N GLN A 92 3.59 -8.69 -2.05
CA GLN A 92 3.44 -9.61 -0.92
C GLN A 92 4.78 -10.15 -0.40
N GLU A 93 5.80 -10.28 -1.27
CA GLU A 93 7.16 -10.66 -0.87
C GLU A 93 7.80 -9.70 0.15
N LEU A 94 7.33 -8.45 0.22
CA LEU A 94 7.92 -7.34 0.98
C LEU A 94 6.91 -6.66 1.93
N PRO A 95 6.30 -7.39 2.90
CA PRO A 95 5.23 -6.84 3.73
C PRO A 95 5.68 -5.70 4.65
N TYR A 96 6.97 -5.67 5.01
CA TYR A 96 7.60 -4.62 5.82
C TYR A 96 8.33 -3.55 4.99
N GLY A 97 8.18 -3.59 3.67
CA GLY A 97 8.87 -2.72 2.72
C GLY A 97 10.24 -3.26 2.29
N GLY A 98 10.78 -2.69 1.21
CA GLY A 98 12.04 -3.10 0.64
C GLY A 98 12.27 -2.56 -0.77
N TRP A 99 13.46 -2.79 -1.30
CA TRP A 99 13.80 -2.37 -2.66
C TRP A 99 13.19 -3.34 -3.67
N VAL A 100 12.37 -2.83 -4.58
CA VAL A 100 11.83 -3.62 -5.71
C VAL A 100 12.69 -3.50 -6.96
N ALA A 101 13.55 -2.49 -7.01
CA ALA A 101 14.60 -2.26 -7.99
C ALA A 101 15.61 -1.25 -7.40
N PRO A 102 16.81 -1.08 -7.97
CA PRO A 102 17.74 -0.06 -7.49
C PRO A 102 17.09 1.33 -7.51
N ASN A 103 17.10 2.01 -6.36
CA ASN A 103 16.53 3.36 -6.16
C ASN A 103 14.99 3.43 -6.21
N ILE A 104 14.29 2.28 -6.14
CA ILE A 104 12.83 2.19 -6.03
C ILE A 104 12.46 1.38 -4.78
N TYR A 105 11.86 2.03 -3.79
CA TYR A 105 11.53 1.48 -2.48
C TYR A 105 10.01 1.36 -2.29
N TYR A 106 9.54 0.15 -1.99
CA TYR A 106 8.18 -0.10 -1.56
C TYR A 106 8.07 0.08 -0.04
N LEU A 107 7.07 0.82 0.45
CA LEU A 107 6.87 1.03 1.89
C LEU A 107 6.33 -0.19 2.64
N GLY A 108 5.87 -1.23 1.94
CA GLY A 108 5.22 -2.39 2.55
C GLY A 108 3.71 -2.24 2.65
N LEU A 109 3.06 -3.17 3.37
CA LEU A 109 1.61 -3.10 3.65
C LEU A 109 1.27 -1.81 4.41
N ALA A 110 2.14 -1.45 5.34
CA ALA A 110 2.28 -0.11 5.91
C ALA A 110 3.73 0.09 6.33
N GLY A 111 4.20 1.33 6.35
CA GLY A 111 5.58 1.62 6.72
C GLY A 111 5.83 3.08 7.06
N VAL A 112 6.91 3.33 7.79
CA VAL A 112 7.43 4.67 8.04
C VAL A 112 8.95 4.68 7.85
N VAL A 113 9.42 5.67 7.09
CA VAL A 113 10.84 5.89 6.78
C VAL A 113 11.18 7.36 6.94
N LYS A 114 12.47 7.68 7.00
CA LYS A 114 12.98 9.05 7.00
C LYS A 114 13.85 9.30 5.78
N TYR A 115 13.71 10.47 5.19
CA TYR A 115 14.58 10.95 4.12
C TYR A 115 14.86 12.43 4.32
N ARG A 116 16.14 12.81 4.44
CA ARG A 116 16.56 14.20 4.73
C ARG A 116 15.81 14.81 5.93
N GLY A 117 15.65 14.01 6.99
CA GLY A 117 14.99 14.41 8.24
C GLY A 117 13.45 14.43 8.17
N ILE A 118 12.85 14.22 6.99
CA ILE A 118 11.40 14.20 6.81
C ILE A 118 10.86 12.80 7.05
N ARG A 119 9.84 12.70 7.90
CA ARG A 119 9.19 11.44 8.24
C ARG A 119 8.02 11.16 7.29
N ILE A 120 8.12 10.04 6.58
CA ILE A 120 7.20 9.65 5.52
C ILE A 120 6.54 8.33 5.92
N GLY A 121 5.25 8.38 6.18
CA GLY A 121 4.42 7.22 6.46
C GLY A 121 3.56 6.84 5.25
N GLY A 122 3.13 5.58 5.18
CA GLY A 122 2.18 5.15 4.17
C GLY A 122 1.42 3.89 4.54
N ILE A 123 0.25 3.73 3.95
CA ILE A 123 -0.55 2.51 4.00
C ILE A 123 -0.94 2.11 2.58
N SER A 124 -0.68 0.86 2.23
CA SER A 124 -0.94 0.30 0.90
C SER A 124 -2.34 -0.29 0.81
N GLY A 125 -2.91 -0.25 -0.39
CA GLY A 125 -4.17 -0.89 -0.72
C GLY A 125 -5.41 0.00 -0.64
N ILE A 126 -6.58 -0.62 -0.78
CA ILE A 126 -7.89 0.04 -0.67
C ILE A 126 -8.73 -0.57 0.45
N PHE A 127 -9.59 0.24 1.06
CA PHE A 127 -10.46 -0.25 2.13
C PHE A 127 -11.66 -1.05 1.60
N LYS A 128 -11.83 -2.28 2.12
CA LYS A 128 -13.07 -3.07 2.00
C LYS A 128 -13.45 -3.66 3.36
N SER A 129 -14.67 -3.36 3.81
CA SER A 129 -15.13 -3.68 5.16
C SER A 129 -15.14 -5.18 5.49
N HIS A 130 -15.42 -6.02 4.49
CA HIS A 130 -15.53 -7.48 4.66
C HIS A 130 -14.16 -8.17 4.86
N ASP A 131 -13.06 -7.56 4.41
CA ASP A 131 -11.71 -8.09 4.61
C ASP A 131 -10.93 -7.38 5.72
N TYR A 132 -11.37 -6.18 6.11
CA TYR A 132 -10.64 -5.32 7.07
C TYR A 132 -10.25 -6.02 8.39
N ARG A 133 -11.05 -6.98 8.87
CA ARG A 133 -10.78 -7.70 10.13
C ARG A 133 -10.12 -9.09 9.94
N LYS A 134 -9.77 -9.47 8.72
CA LYS A 134 -9.08 -10.73 8.44
C LYS A 134 -7.57 -10.59 8.61
N GLY A 135 -6.86 -11.72 8.67
CA GLY A 135 -5.42 -11.75 8.47
C GLY A 135 -5.03 -11.63 6.99
N HIS A 136 -3.73 -11.77 6.72
CA HIS A 136 -3.17 -11.90 5.37
C HIS A 136 -2.92 -13.38 5.08
N PHE A 137 -3.84 -14.02 4.36
CA PHE A 137 -3.89 -15.47 4.13
C PHE A 137 -3.74 -15.83 2.65
N GLU A 138 -3.85 -14.83 1.77
CA GLU A 138 -3.83 -14.96 0.33
C GLU A 138 -2.46 -15.39 -0.13
N CYS A 139 -2.38 -16.23 -1.16
CA CYS A 139 -1.11 -16.73 -1.65
C CYS A 139 -1.27 -17.27 -3.07
N PRO A 140 -0.28 -17.10 -3.96
CA PRO A 140 -0.33 -17.68 -5.29
C PRO A 140 -0.45 -19.22 -5.26
N PRO A 141 -1.16 -19.84 -6.23
CA PRO A 141 -2.03 -19.19 -7.22
C PRO A 141 -3.29 -18.61 -6.56
N TYR A 142 -3.60 -17.34 -6.86
CA TYR A 142 -4.79 -16.69 -6.35
C TYR A 142 -6.04 -17.14 -7.11
N ASN A 143 -7.14 -17.27 -6.38
CA ASN A 143 -8.48 -17.35 -6.95
C ASN A 143 -9.08 -15.92 -7.13
N PRO A 144 -10.25 -15.77 -7.79
CA PRO A 144 -10.85 -14.45 -8.02
C PRO A 144 -11.17 -13.62 -6.75
N ALA A 145 -11.33 -14.24 -5.59
CA ALA A 145 -11.53 -13.52 -4.33
C ALA A 145 -10.20 -13.05 -3.74
N THR A 146 -9.23 -13.97 -3.60
CA THR A 146 -7.91 -13.72 -3.00
C THR A 146 -7.02 -12.78 -3.82
N ILE A 147 -7.18 -12.75 -5.14
CA ILE A 147 -6.49 -11.75 -5.98
C ILE A 147 -6.96 -10.32 -5.69
N ARG A 148 -8.17 -10.17 -5.12
CA ARG A 148 -8.71 -8.88 -4.68
C ARG A 148 -8.35 -8.59 -3.22
N SER A 149 -8.60 -9.56 -2.35
CA SER A 149 -8.42 -9.36 -0.91
C SER A 149 -6.97 -9.08 -0.51
N ILE A 150 -5.98 -9.54 -1.28
CA ILE A 150 -4.54 -9.30 -1.04
C ILE A 150 -4.15 -7.82 -0.99
N TYR A 151 -4.84 -6.94 -1.73
CA TYR A 151 -4.58 -5.50 -1.68
C TYR A 151 -5.60 -4.74 -0.82
N HIS A 152 -6.49 -5.42 -0.11
CA HIS A 152 -7.38 -4.73 0.81
C HIS A 152 -6.64 -4.36 2.11
N VAL A 153 -6.91 -3.16 2.63
CA VAL A 153 -6.34 -2.72 3.92
C VAL A 153 -6.84 -3.63 5.06
N ARG A 154 -5.96 -4.03 5.99
CA ARG A 154 -6.35 -4.72 7.24
C ARG A 154 -6.24 -3.81 8.45
N ASN A 155 -6.99 -4.17 9.50
CA ASN A 155 -7.03 -3.45 10.77
C ASN A 155 -5.69 -3.46 11.52
N ILE A 156 -4.85 -4.49 11.32
CA ILE A 156 -3.54 -4.60 11.97
C ILE A 156 -2.57 -3.50 11.49
N GLU A 157 -2.53 -3.16 10.20
CA GLU A 157 -1.71 -2.06 9.70
C GLU A 157 -2.14 -0.71 10.30
N VAL A 158 -3.44 -0.45 10.31
CA VAL A 158 -4.03 0.77 10.92
C VAL A 158 -3.71 0.83 12.41
N TYR A 159 -3.84 -0.31 13.11
CA TYR A 159 -3.56 -0.40 14.53
C TYR A 159 -2.11 -0.11 14.88
N LYS A 160 -1.15 -0.71 14.15
CA LYS A 160 0.29 -0.45 14.28
C LYS A 160 0.58 1.04 14.08
N LEU A 161 0.08 1.63 13.02
CA LEU A 161 0.27 3.06 12.74
C LEU A 161 -0.29 3.96 13.86
N LYS A 162 -1.45 3.62 14.43
CA LYS A 162 -2.05 4.37 15.57
C LYS A 162 -1.24 4.27 16.87
N GLN A 163 -0.25 3.38 16.98
CA GLN A 163 0.65 3.32 18.13
C GLN A 163 1.75 4.39 18.09
N LEU A 164 1.99 4.99 16.93
CA LEU A 164 3.00 6.03 16.76
C LEU A 164 2.54 7.34 17.40
N LYS A 165 3.46 7.98 18.11
CA LYS A 165 3.26 9.24 18.86
C LYS A 165 4.10 10.38 18.30
N GLN A 166 5.24 10.10 17.67
CA GLN A 166 6.04 11.16 17.05
C GLN A 166 5.26 11.82 15.88
N PRO A 167 5.51 13.11 15.59
CA PRO A 167 4.88 13.78 14.45
C PRO A 167 5.15 13.06 13.13
N MET A 168 4.22 13.22 12.19
CA MET A 168 4.34 12.75 10.81
C MET A 168 4.32 13.95 9.87
N ASP A 169 5.25 14.00 8.91
CA ASP A 169 5.35 15.12 7.97
C ASP A 169 4.51 14.84 6.72
N ILE A 170 4.70 13.64 6.15
CA ILE A 170 4.03 13.19 4.93
C ILE A 170 3.36 11.85 5.22
N PHE A 171 2.11 11.70 4.79
CA PHE A 171 1.43 10.41 4.79
C PHE A 171 0.83 10.07 3.43
N LEU A 172 0.99 8.82 3.00
CA LEU A 172 0.49 8.28 1.74
C LEU A 172 -0.64 7.28 1.98
N SER A 173 -1.73 7.38 1.21
CA SER A 173 -2.74 6.33 1.08
C SER A 173 -3.22 6.28 -0.36
N HIS A 174 -3.52 5.09 -0.90
CA HIS A 174 -4.00 5.02 -2.27
C HIS A 174 -5.41 5.60 -2.39
N ASP A 175 -6.33 5.07 -1.59
CA ASP A 175 -7.67 5.63 -1.42
C ASP A 175 -7.64 6.95 -0.63
N TRP A 176 -8.64 7.80 -0.87
CA TRP A 176 -8.74 9.08 -0.17
C TRP A 176 -9.23 8.86 1.25
N PRO A 177 -8.76 9.63 2.25
CA PRO A 177 -9.44 9.73 3.54
C PRO A 177 -10.91 10.12 3.33
N ARG A 178 -11.82 9.31 3.86
CA ARG A 178 -13.25 9.61 3.78
C ARG A 178 -13.54 11.01 4.33
N LYS A 179 -14.50 11.71 3.72
CA LYS A 179 -14.87 13.12 4.01
C LYS A 179 -13.85 14.19 3.63
N ILE A 180 -12.65 13.87 3.12
CA ILE A 180 -11.67 14.90 2.76
C ILE A 180 -12.20 15.89 1.69
N TYR A 181 -13.13 15.42 0.86
CA TYR A 181 -13.83 16.23 -0.14
C TYR A 181 -14.63 17.41 0.45
N HIS A 182 -14.93 17.43 1.76
CA HIS A 182 -15.55 18.59 2.42
C HIS A 182 -14.59 19.76 2.64
N TYR A 183 -13.28 19.55 2.51
CA TYR A 183 -12.23 20.54 2.79
C TYR A 183 -11.59 21.13 1.53
N GLY A 184 -12.17 20.85 0.35
CA GLY A 184 -11.76 21.38 -0.93
C GLY A 184 -12.96 21.82 -1.77
N ASN A 185 -12.78 22.00 -3.08
CA ASN A 185 -13.86 22.41 -3.97
C ASN A 185 -14.77 21.23 -4.35
N LYS A 186 -15.63 20.82 -3.41
CA LYS A 186 -16.59 19.71 -3.59
C LYS A 186 -17.51 19.90 -4.79
N GLN A 187 -17.91 21.15 -5.09
CA GLN A 187 -18.78 21.44 -6.22
C GLN A 187 -18.09 21.15 -7.55
N GLN A 188 -16.82 21.55 -7.70
CA GLN A 188 -16.02 21.25 -8.88
C GLN A 188 -15.74 19.76 -9.01
N LEU A 189 -15.48 19.05 -7.91
CA LEU A 189 -15.31 17.59 -7.90
C LEU A 189 -16.55 16.90 -8.47
N LEU A 190 -17.73 17.22 -7.94
CA LEU A 190 -19.01 16.62 -8.38
C LEU A 190 -19.46 17.09 -9.77
N LYS A 191 -18.92 18.20 -10.28
CA LYS A 191 -19.10 18.61 -11.67
C LYS A 191 -18.22 17.77 -12.60
N THR A 192 -17.01 17.44 -12.18
CA THR A 192 -16.03 16.68 -12.97
C THR A 192 -16.35 15.19 -12.96
N LYS A 193 -16.77 14.65 -11.81
CA LYS A 193 -17.09 13.23 -11.61
C LYS A 193 -18.46 13.12 -10.93
N SER A 194 -19.52 13.24 -11.72
CA SER A 194 -20.90 13.34 -11.24
C SER A 194 -21.39 12.10 -10.49
N PHE A 195 -20.88 10.92 -10.86
CA PHE A 195 -21.20 9.63 -10.23
C PHE A 195 -20.76 9.54 -8.76
N PHE A 196 -19.80 10.37 -8.31
CA PHE A 196 -19.44 10.46 -6.89
C PHE A 196 -20.53 11.11 -6.02
N ARG A 197 -21.56 11.71 -6.60
CA ARG A 197 -22.60 12.42 -5.84
C ARG A 197 -23.26 11.53 -4.80
N GLN A 198 -23.67 10.33 -5.18
CA GLN A 198 -24.35 9.40 -4.28
C GLN A 198 -23.42 8.95 -3.13
N GLU A 199 -22.16 8.66 -3.43
CA GLU A 199 -21.18 8.27 -2.41
C GLU A 199 -20.82 9.41 -1.45
N VAL A 200 -20.77 10.64 -1.97
CA VAL A 200 -20.57 11.85 -1.16
C VAL A 200 -21.77 12.11 -0.24
N GLU A 201 -22.99 11.94 -0.75
CA GLU A 201 -24.24 12.10 0.01
C GLU A 201 -24.41 11.01 1.08
N ASN A 202 -24.07 9.76 0.75
CA ASN A 202 -24.13 8.62 1.66
C ASN A 202 -22.91 8.50 2.57
N ASN A 203 -21.91 9.38 2.41
CA ASN A 203 -20.66 9.36 3.17
C ASN A 203 -19.93 8.00 3.07
N THR A 204 -19.81 7.50 1.84
CA THR A 204 -19.09 6.26 1.49
C THR A 204 -17.88 6.50 0.58
N LEU A 205 -17.72 7.70 0.00
CA LEU A 205 -16.56 8.01 -0.85
C LEU A 205 -15.27 8.05 -0.01
N GLY A 206 -14.33 7.17 -0.34
CA GLY A 206 -13.03 7.06 0.33
C GLY A 206 -13.03 6.17 1.57
N SER A 207 -11.88 6.12 2.22
CA SER A 207 -11.51 5.13 3.22
C SER A 207 -11.74 5.60 4.65
N PRO A 208 -12.56 4.86 5.43
CA PRO A 208 -12.69 5.05 6.86
C PRO A 208 -11.35 4.87 7.58
N ALA A 209 -10.55 3.87 7.20
CA ALA A 209 -9.24 3.60 7.79
C ALA A 209 -8.27 4.77 7.59
N ALA A 210 -8.18 5.29 6.36
CA ALA A 210 -7.37 6.47 6.07
C ALA A 210 -7.86 7.72 6.82
N SER A 211 -9.18 7.89 6.99
CA SER A 211 -9.76 8.97 7.80
C SER A 211 -9.32 8.90 9.26
N GLU A 212 -9.31 7.71 9.87
CA GLU A 212 -8.83 7.54 11.25
C GLU A 212 -7.35 7.91 11.39
N LEU A 213 -6.53 7.50 10.42
CA LEU A 213 -5.09 7.81 10.41
C LEU A 213 -4.83 9.30 10.18
N LEU A 214 -5.61 9.96 9.32
CA LEU A 214 -5.53 11.40 9.09
C LEU A 214 -5.84 12.20 10.36
N GLU A 215 -6.87 11.81 11.11
CA GLU A 215 -7.24 12.44 12.38
C GLU A 215 -6.21 12.16 13.50
N HIS A 216 -5.60 10.97 13.49
CA HIS A 216 -4.56 10.58 14.44
C HIS A 216 -3.26 11.34 14.23
N PHE A 217 -2.67 11.26 13.03
CA PHE A 217 -1.36 11.84 12.72
C PHE A 217 -1.40 13.35 12.48
N LYS A 218 -2.49 13.82 11.86
CA LYS A 218 -2.65 15.20 11.41
C LYS A 218 -1.41 15.69 10.63
N PRO A 219 -0.91 14.97 9.61
CA PRO A 219 0.39 15.26 9.01
C PRO A 219 0.37 16.62 8.28
N THR A 220 1.55 17.17 7.99
CA THR A 220 1.63 18.41 7.20
C THR A 220 1.08 18.20 5.79
N TYR A 221 1.42 17.06 5.19
CA TYR A 221 0.94 16.66 3.86
C TYR A 221 0.27 15.28 3.91
N TRP A 222 -0.81 15.14 3.15
CA TRP A 222 -1.42 13.87 2.85
C TRP A 222 -1.58 13.72 1.33
N PHE A 223 -1.05 12.65 0.76
CA PHE A 223 -1.13 12.38 -0.68
C PHE A 223 -1.93 11.11 -0.97
N SER A 224 -2.80 11.20 -1.97
CA SER A 224 -3.63 10.06 -2.43
C SER A 224 -3.80 10.00 -3.95
N ALA A 225 -4.39 8.91 -4.43
CA ALA A 225 -4.67 8.69 -5.85
C ALA A 225 -6.04 8.03 -6.03
N HIS A 226 -6.12 6.94 -6.79
CA HIS A 226 -7.27 6.06 -7.01
C HIS A 226 -8.45 6.68 -7.78
N LEU A 227 -8.96 7.84 -7.35
CA LEU A 227 -10.19 8.44 -7.91
C LEU A 227 -10.02 9.12 -9.29
N HIS A 228 -8.82 9.06 -9.88
CA HIS A 228 -8.50 9.60 -11.21
C HIS A 228 -9.02 11.03 -11.43
N VAL A 229 -8.71 11.90 -10.46
CA VAL A 229 -9.01 13.33 -10.50
C VAL A 229 -8.07 14.07 -9.57
N LYS A 230 -7.53 15.21 -10.05
CA LYS A 230 -6.79 16.11 -9.18
C LYS A 230 -7.72 16.80 -8.20
N PHE A 231 -7.38 16.74 -6.92
CA PHE A 231 -8.13 17.43 -5.88
C PHE A 231 -7.22 17.90 -4.77
N ALA A 232 -7.33 19.19 -4.45
CA ALA A 232 -6.62 19.80 -3.34
C ALA A 232 -7.60 20.20 -2.24
N ALA A 233 -7.22 19.94 -0.99
CA ALA A 233 -7.99 20.32 0.17
C ALA A 233 -7.09 20.78 1.31
N LEU A 234 -7.62 21.66 2.17
CA LEU A 234 -6.94 22.13 3.38
C LEU A 234 -7.79 21.77 4.59
N MET A 235 -7.44 20.68 5.27
CA MET A 235 -8.17 20.21 6.44
C MET A 235 -7.59 20.86 7.70
N GLN A 236 -8.38 21.71 8.35
CA GLN A 236 -8.05 22.26 9.65
C GLN A 236 -8.41 21.25 10.74
N HIS A 237 -7.44 20.94 11.60
CA HIS A 237 -7.64 20.06 12.74
C HIS A 237 -8.15 20.87 13.93
N GLN A 238 -9.15 20.34 14.64
CA GLN A 238 -9.61 20.95 15.87
C GLN A 238 -8.48 20.99 16.92
N ALA A 239 -8.27 22.16 17.51
CA ALA A 239 -7.36 22.33 18.63
C ALA A 239 -7.94 21.62 19.86
N LYS A 240 -7.15 20.75 20.51
CA LYS A 240 -7.60 20.04 21.71
C LYS A 240 -7.65 20.98 22.93
N ASP A 241 -6.79 22.00 22.96
CA ASP A 241 -6.67 22.95 24.07
C ASP A 241 -6.73 24.42 23.61
N LYS A 242 -7.29 25.28 24.46
CA LYS A 242 -7.29 26.74 24.26
C LYS A 242 -5.85 27.27 24.38
N GLY A 243 -5.15 27.40 23.25
CA GLY A 243 -3.78 27.94 23.17
C GLY A 243 -2.85 27.22 22.20
N GLN A 244 -3.24 26.05 21.66
CA GLN A 244 -2.49 25.40 20.60
C GLN A 244 -2.77 26.07 19.24
N ALA A 245 -1.70 26.24 18.44
CA ALA A 245 -1.84 26.67 17.06
C ALA A 245 -2.69 25.67 16.28
N ALA A 246 -3.61 26.18 15.45
CA ALA A 246 -4.41 25.33 14.57
C ALA A 246 -3.48 24.58 13.60
N LYS A 247 -3.42 23.25 13.72
CA LYS A 247 -2.70 22.40 12.77
C LYS A 247 -3.58 22.21 11.52
N ALA A 248 -2.97 22.23 10.35
CA ALA A 248 -3.68 21.96 9.10
C ALA A 248 -2.91 20.91 8.28
N THR A 249 -3.65 20.04 7.62
CA THR A 249 -3.11 19.10 6.63
C THR A 249 -3.42 19.61 5.22
N LYS A 250 -2.39 19.69 4.38
CA LYS A 250 -2.51 19.93 2.95
C LYS A 250 -2.73 18.59 2.26
N PHE A 251 -3.95 18.34 1.82
CA PHE A 251 -4.30 17.16 1.06
C PHE A 251 -4.15 17.43 -0.43
N LEU A 252 -3.53 16.49 -1.14
CA LEU A 252 -3.46 16.50 -2.60
C LEU A 252 -3.68 15.07 -3.13
N ALA A 253 -4.68 14.93 -3.97
CA ALA A 253 -4.86 13.77 -4.82
C ALA A 253 -4.56 14.12 -6.28
N LEU A 254 -4.00 13.15 -7.00
CA LEU A 254 -3.59 13.30 -8.39
C LEU A 254 -4.20 12.19 -9.26
N ASP A 255 -4.22 12.46 -10.57
CA ASP A 255 -4.83 11.60 -11.58
C ASP A 255 -3.91 10.43 -12.00
N LYS A 256 -4.38 9.56 -12.90
CA LYS A 256 -3.58 8.52 -13.54
C LYS A 256 -2.65 9.08 -14.61
N CYS A 257 -1.49 8.45 -14.82
CA CYS A 257 -0.48 8.85 -15.80
C CYS A 257 -0.95 8.67 -17.26
N LEU A 258 -1.78 9.60 -17.72
CA LEU A 258 -2.31 9.67 -19.08
C LEU A 258 -2.11 11.07 -19.68
N PRO A 259 -2.16 11.19 -21.03
CA PRO A 259 -2.13 12.48 -21.71
C PRO A 259 -3.17 13.46 -21.15
N HIS A 260 -2.77 14.73 -21.02
CA HIS A 260 -3.63 15.83 -20.58
C HIS A 260 -4.24 15.69 -19.17
N ARG A 261 -3.76 14.74 -18.36
CA ARG A 261 -4.19 14.59 -16.96
C ARG A 261 -3.19 15.21 -15.98
N ASP A 262 -3.71 15.67 -14.85
CA ASP A 262 -2.93 16.20 -13.74
C ASP A 262 -2.39 15.05 -12.84
N PHE A 263 -1.52 14.21 -13.38
CA PHE A 263 -1.03 13.01 -12.69
C PHE A 263 0.20 13.25 -11.80
N LEU A 264 0.89 14.39 -11.97
CA LEU A 264 2.15 14.69 -11.30
C LEU A 264 2.21 16.14 -10.84
N GLN A 265 2.69 16.37 -9.61
CA GLN A 265 2.93 17.70 -9.09
C GLN A 265 4.25 17.75 -8.30
N VAL A 266 5.07 18.76 -8.58
CA VAL A 266 6.30 19.03 -7.80
C VAL A 266 6.00 20.08 -6.74
N ILE A 267 6.41 19.80 -5.51
CA ILE A 267 6.27 20.69 -4.36
C ILE A 267 7.60 20.89 -3.64
N GLU A 268 7.75 22.03 -3.00
CA GLU A 268 8.90 22.32 -2.14
C GLU A 268 8.54 22.01 -0.70
N ILE A 269 9.37 21.18 -0.07
CA ILE A 269 9.24 20.78 1.33
C ILE A 269 10.48 21.24 2.07
N GLU A 270 10.27 21.98 3.16
CA GLU A 270 11.33 22.33 4.10
C GLU A 270 11.95 21.06 4.67
N HIS A 271 13.26 21.01 4.77
CA HIS A 271 13.99 19.82 5.21
C HIS A 271 15.27 20.27 5.92
N ASP A 272 15.84 19.38 6.72
CA ASP A 272 17.12 19.61 7.37
C ASP A 272 18.26 19.40 6.35
N PRO A 273 19.03 20.45 5.99
CA PRO A 273 20.13 20.32 5.05
C PRO A 273 21.31 19.49 5.58
N SER A 274 21.37 19.26 6.89
CA SER A 274 22.40 18.42 7.53
C SER A 274 21.99 16.95 7.61
N ALA A 275 20.71 16.64 7.36
CA ALA A 275 20.21 15.28 7.40
C ALA A 275 20.72 14.46 6.19
N PRO A 276 20.88 13.14 6.35
CA PRO A 276 21.41 12.30 5.28
C PRO A 276 20.55 12.27 4.01
N GLU A 277 21.21 12.11 2.87
CA GLU A 277 20.57 11.96 1.55
C GLU A 277 20.25 10.50 1.20
N TYR A 278 20.24 9.61 2.18
CA TYR A 278 19.82 8.22 2.03
C TYR A 278 18.56 7.95 2.85
N LEU A 279 17.88 6.84 2.54
CA LEU A 279 16.69 6.41 3.27
C LEU A 279 17.09 5.81 4.62
N GLU A 280 16.36 6.18 5.66
CA GLU A 280 16.54 5.65 7.02
C GLU A 280 15.25 4.98 7.51
N TYR A 281 15.39 3.91 8.27
CA TYR A 281 14.30 3.33 9.02
C TYR A 281 13.84 4.27 10.14
N ASP A 282 12.53 4.32 10.37
CA ASP A 282 11.97 5.02 11.52
C ASP A 282 12.00 4.16 12.78
N ILE A 283 12.75 4.59 13.80
CA ILE A 283 12.95 3.80 15.02
C ILE A 283 11.66 3.54 15.81
N GLU A 284 10.73 4.48 15.81
CA GLU A 284 9.44 4.32 16.50
C GLU A 284 8.63 3.23 15.80
N TRP A 285 8.58 3.27 14.45
CA TRP A 285 7.94 2.24 13.63
C TRP A 285 8.53 0.85 13.85
N LEU A 286 9.86 0.71 13.82
CA LEU A 286 10.52 -0.57 14.07
C LEU A 286 10.21 -1.12 15.47
N THR A 287 10.14 -0.23 16.45
CA THR A 287 9.78 -0.60 17.83
C THR A 287 8.33 -1.09 17.92
N VAL A 288 7.40 -0.43 17.23
CA VAL A 288 6.00 -0.87 17.15
C VAL A 288 5.87 -2.21 16.42
N LEU A 289 6.60 -2.40 15.31
CA LEU A 289 6.61 -3.68 14.59
C LEU A 289 7.02 -4.83 15.52
N ARG A 290 8.09 -4.64 16.29
CA ARG A 290 8.55 -5.64 17.26
C ARG A 290 7.58 -5.83 18.42
N ALA A 291 6.96 -4.76 18.91
CA ALA A 291 6.01 -4.83 20.01
C ALA A 291 4.72 -5.57 19.61
N THR A 292 4.33 -5.55 18.34
CA THR A 292 3.08 -6.09 17.80
C THR A 292 3.25 -7.37 16.97
N ASP A 293 4.41 -8.02 17.05
CA ASP A 293 4.73 -9.20 16.24
C ASP A 293 3.77 -10.38 16.53
N ASP A 294 3.38 -10.53 17.79
CA ASP A 294 2.44 -11.54 18.27
C ASP A 294 1.01 -11.34 17.75
N LEU A 295 0.68 -10.14 17.26
CA LEU A 295 -0.64 -9.82 16.69
C LEU A 295 -0.77 -10.24 15.21
N ILE A 296 0.32 -10.67 14.55
CA ILE A 296 0.29 -11.07 13.15
C ILE A 296 -0.63 -12.30 12.98
N ASN A 297 -1.59 -12.16 12.07
CA ASN A 297 -2.56 -13.20 11.71
C ASN A 297 -2.46 -13.48 10.20
N VAL A 298 -2.27 -14.74 9.83
CA VAL A 298 -2.20 -15.22 8.44
C VAL A 298 -3.40 -16.08 8.04
N THR A 299 -4.54 -15.91 8.73
CA THR A 299 -5.76 -16.70 8.51
C THR A 299 -6.93 -15.80 8.06
N GLU A 300 -7.94 -16.40 7.43
CA GLU A 300 -9.19 -15.72 7.07
C GLU A 300 -10.07 -15.34 8.27
N ARG A 301 -9.75 -15.83 9.47
CA ARG A 301 -10.61 -15.65 10.64
C ARG A 301 -10.67 -14.18 11.02
N LEU A 302 -11.89 -13.70 11.25
CA LEU A 302 -12.14 -12.36 11.76
C LEU A 302 -11.52 -12.21 13.15
N TRP A 303 -10.75 -11.14 13.33
CA TRP A 303 -10.07 -10.83 14.57
C TRP A 303 -10.10 -9.32 14.81
N ASN A 304 -10.35 -8.93 16.05
CA ASN A 304 -10.35 -7.53 16.47
C ASN A 304 -9.01 -7.19 17.12
N MET A 305 -8.49 -6.01 16.83
CA MET A 305 -7.27 -5.54 17.46
C MET A 305 -7.50 -5.29 18.97
N PRO A 306 -6.45 -5.40 19.81
CA PRO A 306 -6.58 -5.15 21.23
C PRO A 306 -7.05 -3.72 21.53
N GLU A 307 -8.01 -3.59 22.44
CA GLU A 307 -8.62 -2.33 22.84
C GLU A 307 -8.69 -2.19 24.36
N ASN A 308 -8.74 -0.94 24.85
CA ASN A 308 -8.96 -0.64 26.26
C ASN A 308 -10.43 -0.84 26.65
N ASN A 309 -10.85 -2.10 26.73
CA ASN A 309 -12.23 -2.50 27.01
C ASN A 309 -12.34 -3.54 28.14
N GLY A 310 -11.24 -3.78 28.89
CA GLY A 310 -11.18 -4.76 29.97
C GLY A 310 -11.09 -6.23 29.51
N LEU A 311 -11.21 -6.53 28.20
CA LEU A 311 -11.03 -7.88 27.66
C LEU A 311 -9.57 -8.20 27.32
N HIS A 312 -8.78 -7.17 26.99
CA HIS A 312 -7.37 -7.31 26.63
C HIS A 312 -6.47 -6.91 27.79
N THR A 313 -5.48 -7.76 28.09
CA THR A 313 -4.46 -7.48 29.10
C THR A 313 -3.47 -6.39 28.66
N ARG A 314 -3.27 -6.23 27.35
CA ARG A 314 -2.43 -5.21 26.73
C ARG A 314 -3.06 -4.69 25.44
N TRP A 315 -3.16 -3.37 25.33
CA TRP A 315 -3.70 -2.66 24.16
C TRP A 315 -2.86 -1.45 23.72
N ASP A 316 -1.90 -1.02 24.54
CA ASP A 316 -0.95 0.03 24.19
C ASP A 316 0.38 -0.62 23.83
N TYR A 317 0.76 -0.44 22.56
CA TYR A 317 2.01 -0.91 21.97
C TYR A 317 2.88 0.24 21.50
N SER A 318 2.60 1.47 21.96
CA SER A 318 3.42 2.62 21.66
C SER A 318 4.86 2.43 22.15
N ALA A 319 5.80 2.95 21.36
CA ALA A 319 7.21 2.81 21.64
C ALA A 319 7.60 3.66 22.86
N THR A 320 8.22 3.03 23.87
CA THR A 320 8.90 3.74 24.95
C THR A 320 10.33 4.09 24.53
N GLU A 321 10.92 5.10 25.16
CA GLU A 321 12.33 5.47 24.89
C GLU A 321 13.28 4.30 25.13
N GLU A 322 13.06 3.53 26.20
CA GLU A 322 13.82 2.32 26.50
C GLU A 322 13.70 1.26 25.41
N ALA A 323 12.50 1.06 24.86
CA ALA A 323 12.27 0.10 23.78
C ALA A 323 12.92 0.57 22.47
N MET A 324 12.85 1.87 22.15
CA MET A 324 13.55 2.45 20.99
C MET A 324 15.07 2.30 21.12
N ASN A 325 15.64 2.54 22.30
CA ASN A 325 17.08 2.36 22.54
C ASN A 325 17.51 0.90 22.33
N LYS A 326 16.73 -0.08 22.79
CA LYS A 326 17.01 -1.51 22.54
C LYS A 326 16.99 -1.85 21.04
N VAL A 327 16.08 -1.24 20.27
CA VAL A 327 16.05 -1.46 18.81
C VAL A 327 17.24 -0.79 18.14
N LEU A 328 17.66 0.40 18.58
CA LEU A 328 18.89 1.03 18.09
C LEU A 328 20.13 0.16 18.35
N GLU A 329 20.25 -0.43 19.54
CA GLU A 329 21.35 -1.36 19.86
C GLU A 329 21.37 -2.58 18.93
N ILE A 330 20.20 -3.18 18.65
CA ILE A 330 20.05 -4.31 17.71
C ILE A 330 20.53 -3.93 16.30
N LEU A 331 20.28 -2.69 15.89
CA LEU A 331 20.69 -2.15 14.59
C LEU A 331 22.11 -1.59 14.60
N ASN A 332 22.88 -1.76 15.68
CA ASN A 332 24.21 -1.17 15.85
C ASN A 332 24.24 0.36 15.64
N HIS A 333 23.16 1.04 16.01
CA HIS A 333 22.93 2.48 15.78
C HIS A 333 22.97 2.90 14.30
N ASP A 334 22.85 1.96 13.36
CA ASP A 334 22.73 2.27 11.94
C ASP A 334 21.27 2.12 11.50
N LEU A 335 20.62 3.26 11.27
CA LEU A 335 19.25 3.32 10.77
C LEU A 335 19.18 3.36 9.25
N LYS A 336 20.31 3.35 8.54
CA LYS A 336 20.32 3.39 7.07
C LYS A 336 19.63 2.15 6.51
N VAL A 337 18.67 2.37 5.61
CA VAL A 337 18.08 1.28 4.84
C VAL A 337 19.16 0.67 3.94
N PRO A 338 19.49 -0.62 4.08
CA PRO A 338 20.57 -1.24 3.31
C PRO A 338 20.20 -1.30 1.83
N CYS A 339 21.14 -1.03 0.92
CA CYS A 339 20.94 -1.18 -0.51
C CYS A 339 21.12 -2.64 -0.95
N ASN A 340 20.24 -3.54 -0.49
CA ASN A 340 20.33 -5.00 -0.67
C ASN A 340 19.32 -5.57 -1.69
N PHE A 341 18.94 -4.78 -2.70
CA PHE A 341 18.12 -5.28 -3.80
C PHE A 341 18.80 -6.49 -4.48
N SER A 342 18.01 -7.54 -4.72
CA SER A 342 18.42 -8.71 -5.48
C SER A 342 17.28 -9.23 -6.36
N ILE A 343 17.63 -9.86 -7.48
CA ILE A 343 16.67 -10.47 -8.40
C ILE A 343 16.16 -11.78 -7.78
N THR A 344 14.87 -11.80 -7.42
CA THR A 344 14.15 -12.94 -6.83
C THR A 344 13.28 -13.75 -7.81
N ALA A 345 13.08 -13.27 -9.04
CA ALA A 345 12.27 -13.89 -10.08
C ALA A 345 12.89 -13.69 -11.48
N ALA A 346 12.50 -14.54 -12.44
CA ALA A 346 12.94 -14.39 -13.82
C ALA A 346 12.49 -13.03 -14.38
N CYS A 347 13.40 -12.35 -15.09
CA CYS A 347 13.07 -11.09 -15.76
C CYS A 347 12.28 -11.38 -17.04
N TYR A 348 11.30 -10.52 -17.35
CA TYR A 348 10.63 -10.54 -18.64
C TYR A 348 11.63 -10.35 -19.80
N ASP A 349 11.49 -11.17 -20.84
CA ASP A 349 12.20 -11.03 -22.11
C ASP A 349 11.18 -10.80 -23.22
N PRO A 350 11.08 -9.58 -23.79
CA PRO A 350 10.18 -9.28 -24.90
C PRO A 350 10.40 -10.16 -26.13
N SER A 351 11.60 -10.72 -26.31
CA SER A 351 11.91 -11.61 -27.44
C SER A 351 11.45 -13.05 -27.21
N ARG A 352 11.16 -13.44 -25.96
CA ARG A 352 10.78 -14.80 -25.54
C ARG A 352 9.69 -14.76 -24.45
N PRO A 353 8.46 -14.34 -24.78
CA PRO A 353 7.39 -14.24 -23.79
C PRO A 353 7.01 -15.62 -23.23
N GLN A 354 6.81 -15.69 -21.91
CA GLN A 354 6.52 -16.91 -21.15
C GLN A 354 5.12 -16.87 -20.50
N THR A 355 4.08 -17.03 -21.32
CA THR A 355 2.67 -16.92 -20.88
C THR A 355 2.23 -18.00 -19.87
N GLN A 356 2.93 -19.14 -19.83
CA GLN A 356 2.61 -20.29 -18.98
C GLN A 356 3.49 -20.42 -17.74
N MET A 357 4.17 -19.35 -17.31
CA MET A 357 5.05 -19.41 -16.15
C MET A 357 4.30 -19.88 -14.89
N GLN A 358 4.94 -20.58 -13.96
CA GLN A 358 4.25 -21.03 -12.75
C GLN A 358 4.01 -19.85 -11.78
N LEU A 359 2.80 -19.77 -11.22
CA LEU A 359 2.50 -18.84 -10.12
C LEU A 359 2.97 -19.48 -8.82
N VAL A 360 3.99 -18.88 -8.18
CA VAL A 360 4.61 -19.43 -6.97
C VAL A 360 4.63 -18.39 -5.86
N HIS A 361 4.36 -18.85 -4.64
CA HIS A 361 4.64 -18.08 -3.43
C HIS A 361 6.16 -17.96 -3.25
N ARG A 362 6.66 -16.78 -2.92
CA ARG A 362 8.09 -16.51 -2.77
C ARG A 362 8.38 -15.88 -1.42
N ILE A 363 9.50 -16.27 -0.84
CA ILE A 363 10.09 -15.63 0.34
C ILE A 363 11.23 -14.74 -0.17
N ASN A 364 11.24 -13.48 0.23
CA ASN A 364 12.24 -12.52 -0.20
C ASN A 364 13.39 -12.46 0.81
N PRO A 365 14.66 -12.52 0.35
CA PRO A 365 15.81 -12.41 1.26
C PRO A 365 15.83 -11.09 2.02
N GLN A 366 15.38 -9.98 1.44
CA GLN A 366 15.33 -8.68 2.15
C GLN A 366 14.39 -8.76 3.37
N THR A 367 13.20 -9.33 3.20
CA THR A 367 12.23 -9.53 4.28
C THR A 367 12.78 -10.47 5.34
N THR A 368 13.35 -11.60 4.93
CA THR A 368 13.91 -12.58 5.86
C THR A 368 15.07 -12.01 6.67
N GLU A 369 15.99 -11.28 6.04
CA GLU A 369 17.11 -10.59 6.71
C GLU A 369 16.61 -9.53 7.69
N PHE A 370 15.66 -8.70 7.27
CA PHE A 370 15.05 -7.68 8.12
C PHE A 370 14.35 -8.28 9.34
N CYS A 371 13.57 -9.35 9.14
CA CYS A 371 12.89 -10.08 10.21
C CYS A 371 13.89 -10.72 11.17
N ALA A 372 14.96 -11.34 10.66
CA ALA A 372 16.01 -11.94 11.47
C ALA A 372 16.77 -10.89 12.29
N GLN A 373 17.08 -9.74 11.70
CA GLN A 373 17.78 -8.65 12.37
C GLN A 373 16.94 -8.06 13.52
N LEU A 374 15.63 -7.83 13.29
CA LEU A 374 14.75 -7.25 14.31
C LEU A 374 14.18 -8.27 15.31
N GLY A 375 14.29 -9.56 15.01
CA GLY A 375 13.69 -10.63 15.80
C GLY A 375 12.16 -10.61 15.71
N ILE A 376 11.62 -10.41 14.50
CA ILE A 376 10.18 -10.43 14.20
C ILE A 376 9.85 -11.53 13.20
N THR A 377 8.57 -11.84 13.05
CA THR A 377 8.05 -12.90 12.19
C THR A 377 8.16 -12.54 10.70
N ASP A 378 8.69 -13.44 9.88
CA ASP A 378 8.54 -13.36 8.42
C ASP A 378 7.15 -13.88 8.02
N MET A 379 6.27 -12.96 7.59
CA MET A 379 4.88 -13.28 7.25
C MET A 379 4.76 -14.30 6.11
N ASN A 380 5.68 -14.26 5.14
CA ASN A 380 5.64 -15.17 3.99
C ASN A 380 6.09 -16.58 4.36
N VAL A 381 7.05 -16.71 5.29
CA VAL A 381 7.44 -18.00 5.88
C VAL A 381 6.30 -18.57 6.72
N ARG A 382 5.67 -17.75 7.56
CA ARG A 382 4.53 -18.19 8.39
C ARG A 382 3.35 -18.64 7.55
N LEU A 383 3.06 -17.91 6.48
CA LEU A 383 2.00 -18.26 5.53
C LEU A 383 2.30 -19.58 4.81
N GLN A 384 3.54 -19.79 4.36
CA GLN A 384 3.94 -21.04 3.71
C GLN A 384 3.74 -22.25 4.65
N ARG A 385 4.20 -22.14 5.91
CA ARG A 385 4.02 -23.19 6.92
C ARG A 385 2.55 -23.50 7.18
N ALA A 386 1.72 -22.47 7.32
CA ALA A 386 0.28 -22.66 7.54
C ALA A 386 -0.38 -23.44 6.39
N LYS A 387 0.04 -23.23 5.14
CA LYS A 387 -0.46 -24.01 3.98
C LYS A 387 0.00 -25.46 4.03
N GLU A 388 1.28 -25.69 4.36
CA GLU A 388 1.85 -27.04 4.46
C GLU A 388 1.14 -27.86 5.57
N GLU A 389 0.85 -27.24 6.72
CA GLU A 389 0.09 -27.86 7.81
C GLU A 389 -1.37 -28.18 7.41
N HIS A 390 -2.05 -27.27 6.71
CA HIS A 390 -3.41 -27.52 6.21
C HIS A 390 -3.46 -28.63 5.16
N HIS A 391 -2.45 -28.72 4.28
CA HIS A 391 -2.34 -29.82 3.32
C HIS A 391 -2.16 -31.17 4.03
N LEU A 392 -1.30 -31.23 5.05
CA LEU A 392 -1.10 -32.45 5.84
C LEU A 392 -2.39 -32.87 6.56
N CYS A 393 -3.13 -31.94 7.16
CA CYS A 393 -4.38 -32.26 7.87
C CYS A 393 -5.50 -32.73 6.92
N GLY A 394 -5.63 -32.10 5.74
CA GLY A 394 -6.63 -32.48 4.75
C GLY A 394 -6.37 -33.83 4.06
N GLU A 395 -5.13 -34.32 4.05
CA GLU A 395 -4.80 -35.67 3.58
C GLU A 395 -5.25 -36.76 4.58
N TYR A 396 -5.31 -36.45 5.88
CA TYR A 396 -5.85 -37.38 6.88
C TYR A 396 -7.39 -37.41 6.87
N GLU A 397 -8.05 -36.28 6.63
CA GLU A 397 -9.53 -36.22 6.57
C GLU A 397 -10.09 -36.88 5.30
N GLN A 398 -9.37 -36.86 4.17
CA GLN A 398 -9.77 -37.57 2.94
C GLN A 398 -9.72 -39.10 3.05
N GLN A 399 -9.15 -39.65 4.12
CA GLN A 399 -9.11 -41.10 4.36
C GLN A 399 -10.33 -41.61 5.15
N ASP A 400 -11.09 -40.71 5.78
CA ASP A 400 -12.24 -41.05 6.64
C ASP A 400 -13.62 -40.67 6.04
N ASP A 401 -13.67 -39.86 4.96
CA ASP A 401 -14.94 -39.41 4.34
C ASP A 401 -15.47 -40.37 3.25
N VAL A 402 -15.57 -41.66 3.56
CA VAL A 402 -16.48 -42.59 2.88
C VAL A 402 -17.54 -43.04 3.88
N GLU A 403 -18.44 -42.14 4.25
CA GLU A 403 -19.84 -42.39 4.66
C GLU A 403 -20.34 -41.21 5.52
N SER A 404 -21.04 -40.25 4.92
CA SER A 404 -22.32 -39.74 5.45
C SER A 404 -22.87 -38.61 4.56
N ASN A 405 -23.94 -38.93 3.82
CA ASN A 405 -24.90 -37.95 3.32
C ASN A 405 -25.92 -37.71 4.44
N ASP A 406 -26.04 -36.49 4.97
CA ASP A 406 -27.37 -35.95 5.26
C ASP A 406 -27.39 -34.41 5.31
N SER A 407 -28.52 -33.92 4.80
CA SER A 407 -28.95 -32.57 4.48
C SER A 407 -29.39 -31.73 5.68
N GLY A 408 -29.25 -30.41 5.56
CA GLY A 408 -29.81 -29.43 6.49
C GLY A 408 -29.70 -28.01 5.93
N GLU A 409 -30.65 -27.64 5.07
CA GLU A 409 -30.81 -26.28 4.55
C GLU A 409 -31.26 -25.32 5.66
N ASP A 410 -30.56 -24.20 5.85
CA ASP A 410 -31.12 -23.01 6.49
C ASP A 410 -31.02 -21.83 5.52
N ARG A 411 -32.20 -21.38 5.06
CA ARG A 411 -32.39 -20.31 4.07
C ARG A 411 -32.32 -18.96 4.79
N SER A 412 -31.27 -18.19 4.54
CA SER A 412 -31.24 -16.76 4.83
C SER A 412 -31.56 -15.96 3.58
N GLU A 413 -32.71 -15.28 3.60
CA GLU A 413 -33.15 -14.34 2.58
C GLU A 413 -32.38 -13.03 2.72
N TYR A 414 -31.35 -12.81 1.90
CA TYR A 414 -30.95 -11.50 1.34
C TYR A 414 -30.00 -11.76 0.15
N ASN A 415 -30.54 -12.33 -0.92
CA ASN A 415 -29.86 -12.41 -2.21
C ASN A 415 -30.21 -11.18 -3.05
N THR A 416 -29.30 -10.21 -3.09
CA THR A 416 -29.12 -9.40 -4.31
C THR A 416 -27.75 -9.74 -4.87
N ASP A 417 -27.65 -11.00 -5.30
CA ASP A 417 -26.49 -11.54 -5.97
C ASP A 417 -26.68 -11.35 -7.48
N THR A 418 -26.28 -10.19 -7.98
CA THR A 418 -26.13 -9.91 -9.42
C THR A 418 -24.68 -10.11 -9.88
N SER A 419 -23.95 -11.03 -9.24
CA SER A 419 -22.56 -11.35 -9.58
C SER A 419 -22.41 -12.34 -10.75
N ALA A 420 -23.50 -12.95 -11.23
CA ALA A 420 -23.41 -14.01 -12.24
C ALA A 420 -23.34 -13.53 -13.72
N LEU A 421 -23.44 -12.22 -14.01
CA LEU A 421 -23.52 -11.74 -15.40
C LEU A 421 -22.77 -10.43 -15.72
N SER A 422 -21.89 -9.93 -14.87
CA SER A 422 -21.04 -8.77 -15.23
C SER A 422 -19.56 -9.09 -15.15
N SER A 423 -18.84 -8.86 -16.24
CA SER A 423 -17.38 -8.96 -16.35
C SER A 423 -16.67 -7.77 -15.67
N ILE A 424 -17.34 -7.07 -14.75
CA ILE A 424 -16.92 -5.80 -14.18
C ILE A 424 -16.24 -6.08 -12.83
N ASN A 425 -15.05 -5.53 -12.63
CA ASN A 425 -14.37 -5.63 -11.34
C ASN A 425 -15.05 -4.68 -10.33
N PRO A 426 -15.61 -5.16 -9.21
CA PRO A 426 -16.34 -4.30 -8.26
C PRO A 426 -15.44 -3.31 -7.51
N ASP A 427 -14.11 -3.48 -7.62
CA ASP A 427 -13.11 -2.56 -7.06
C ASP A 427 -12.63 -1.54 -8.09
N GLU A 428 -13.04 -1.68 -9.34
CA GLU A 428 -12.75 -0.72 -10.41
C GLU A 428 -13.77 0.41 -10.36
N ILE A 429 -13.28 1.63 -10.44
CA ILE A 429 -14.14 2.80 -10.55
C ILE A 429 -14.69 2.79 -11.98
N MET A 430 -16.01 2.67 -12.12
CA MET A 430 -16.71 2.82 -13.40
C MET A 430 -16.38 4.22 -13.94
N LEU A 431 -15.53 4.30 -14.94
CA LEU A 431 -15.24 5.51 -15.70
C LEU A 431 -15.83 5.36 -17.10
N ASP A 432 -16.29 6.47 -17.66
CA ASP A 432 -16.76 6.53 -19.04
C ASP A 432 -15.65 5.97 -19.95
N GLU A 433 -15.88 4.78 -20.53
CA GLU A 433 -14.95 4.10 -21.45
C GLU A 433 -14.70 4.94 -22.74
N GLU A 434 -15.39 6.07 -22.90
CA GLU A 434 -15.24 6.99 -24.05
C GLU A 434 -13.99 7.90 -23.96
N GLU A 435 -13.28 7.97 -22.83
CA GLU A 435 -12.10 8.87 -22.70
C GLU A 435 -10.74 8.18 -23.01
N GLU A 436 -10.71 6.90 -23.40
CA GLU A 436 -9.47 6.18 -23.75
C GLU A 436 -9.15 6.19 -25.26
N ASP A 437 -10.07 6.66 -26.12
CA ASP A 437 -9.97 6.59 -27.59
C ASP A 437 -9.78 7.96 -28.31
N GLU A 438 -9.46 9.06 -27.62
CA GLU A 438 -9.12 10.36 -28.25
C GLU A 438 -7.71 10.89 -27.95
#